data_AF-R2QPD4-F1
#
_entry.id   AF-R2QPD4-F1
#
_cell.length_a   1.000
_cell.length_b   1.000
_cell.length_c   1.000
_cell.angle_alpha   90.00
_cell.angle_beta   90.00
_cell.angle_gamma   90.00
#
_symmetry.space_group_name_H-M   'P 1'
#
loop_
_entity.id
_entity.type
_entity.pdbx_description
1 polymer ?
#
loop_
_entity_poly.entity_id
_entity_poly.type
_entity_poly.pdbx_seq_one_letter_code
_entity_poly.pdbx_strand_id
1 'polypeptide(L)'
;MKLSSSFESFAKDAPEHQQAFGQLVKTWGDLSALEDKTNHLSYLAVLAATGKTSGIPFHVMLAKKSGASRQEVISAILIGLPAVGNEIINALPIAVEAYDVNESLNS
;
A
#
# COMPACT_ATOMS: atom_id res chain seq x y z
N MET A 1 2.08 5.93 -12.04
CA MET A 1 1.15 6.04 -10.90
C MET A 1 0.75 7.49 -10.74
N LYS A 2 -0.54 7.79 -10.66
CA LYS A 2 -1.01 9.15 -10.37
C LYS A 2 -0.95 9.34 -8.86
N LEU A 3 -0.28 10.40 -8.38
CA LEU A 3 -0.34 10.78 -6.97
C LEU A 3 -1.82 11.08 -6.62
N SER A 4 -2.24 10.78 -5.38
CA SER A 4 -3.57 11.22 -4.98
C SER A 4 -3.59 12.74 -4.96
N SER A 5 -4.74 13.34 -5.27
CA SER A 5 -4.93 14.79 -5.18
C SER A 5 -4.55 15.32 -3.79
N SER A 6 -4.71 14.52 -2.74
CA SER A 6 -4.30 14.86 -1.37
C SER A 6 -2.79 14.95 -1.20
N PHE A 7 -2.01 14.02 -1.76
CA PHE A 7 -0.54 14.10 -1.70
C PHE A 7 0.02 15.20 -2.61
N GLU A 8 -0.64 15.49 -3.73
CA GLU A 8 -0.31 16.64 -4.59
C GLU A 8 -0.51 17.96 -3.85
N SER A 9 -1.67 18.15 -3.20
CA SER A 9 -1.91 19.31 -2.33
C SER A 9 -0.93 19.37 -1.17
N PHE A 10 -0.60 18.24 -0.54
CA PHE A 10 0.36 18.22 0.58
C PHE A 10 1.74 18.70 0.15
N ALA A 11 2.25 18.23 -1.00
CA ALA A 11 3.53 18.65 -1.54
C ALA A 11 3.54 20.13 -1.97
N LYS A 12 2.43 20.63 -2.52
CA LYS A 12 2.32 22.01 -3.00
C LYS A 12 2.14 23.02 -1.86
N ASP A 13 1.19 22.77 -0.97
CA ASP A 13 0.70 23.75 -0.02
C ASP A 13 1.42 23.66 1.35
N ALA A 14 2.12 22.55 1.64
CA ALA A 14 2.89 22.36 2.86
C ALA A 14 4.23 21.60 2.63
N PRO A 15 5.13 22.11 1.76
CA PRO A 15 6.33 21.38 1.31
C PRO A 15 7.29 20.98 2.44
N GLU A 16 7.49 21.83 3.45
CA GLU A 16 8.38 21.52 4.59
C GLU A 16 7.83 20.37 5.44
N HIS A 17 6.51 20.32 5.65
CA HIS A 17 5.85 19.22 6.35
C HIS A 17 5.91 17.93 5.52
N GLN A 18 5.75 18.03 4.20
CA GLN A 18 5.89 16.89 3.29
C GLN A 18 7.32 16.33 3.33
N GLN A 19 8.34 17.19 3.35
CA GLN A 19 9.73 16.77 3.46
C GLN A 19 9.99 16.05 4.79
N ALA A 20 9.53 16.62 5.91
CA ALA A 20 9.66 16.00 7.23
C ALA A 20 8.95 14.63 7.30
N PHE A 21 7.73 14.55 6.76
CA PHE A 21 6.99 13.29 6.66
C PHE A 21 7.72 12.27 5.78
N GLY A 22 8.28 12.68 4.64
CA GLY A 22 9.07 11.83 3.76
C GLY A 22 10.31 11.27 4.46
N GLN A 23 11.02 12.10 5.23
CA GLN A 23 12.17 11.64 6.01
C GLN A 23 11.77 10.65 7.10
N LEU A 24 10.64 10.88 7.78
CA LEU A 24 10.08 9.94 8.75
C LEU A 24 9.80 8.58 8.09
N VAL A 25 9.03 8.57 6.99
CA VAL A 25 8.67 7.33 6.28
C VAL A 25 9.92 6.57 5.82
N LYS A 26 10.90 7.28 5.23
CA LYS A 26 12.15 6.67 4.78
C LYS A 26 12.91 6.03 5.96
N THR A 27 13.13 6.79 7.03
CA THR A 27 13.89 6.32 8.20
C THR A 27 13.18 5.15 8.88
N TRP A 28 11.86 5.22 9.00
CA TRP A 28 11.05 4.14 9.58
C TRP A 28 11.13 2.86 8.75
N GLY A 29 11.15 2.99 7.42
CA GLY A 29 11.37 1.87 6.50
C GLY A 29 12.78 1.28 6.63
N ASP A 30 13.81 2.12 6.60
CA ASP A 30 15.22 1.71 6.67
C ASP A 30 15.57 0.96 7.98
N LEU A 31 14.85 1.26 9.07
CA LEU A 31 15.02 0.59 10.37
C LEU A 31 14.26 -0.73 10.48
N SER A 32 13.35 -1.03 9.55
CA SER A 32 12.56 -2.25 9.61
C SER A 32 13.46 -3.47 9.40
N ALA A 33 13.30 -4.47 10.26
CA ALA A 33 13.93 -5.78 10.05
C ALA A 33 13.21 -6.64 8.99
N LEU A 34 12.02 -6.20 8.55
CA LEU A 34 11.28 -6.85 7.48
C LEU A 34 11.84 -6.41 6.13
N GLU A 35 12.14 -7.38 5.29
CA GLU A 35 12.45 -7.16 3.89
C GLU A 35 11.22 -6.63 3.12
N ASP A 36 11.47 -5.95 2.01
CA ASP A 36 10.48 -5.13 1.29
C ASP A 36 9.16 -5.86 1.00
N LYS A 37 9.23 -7.15 0.59
CA LYS A 37 8.04 -7.94 0.28
C LYS A 37 7.15 -8.14 1.51
N THR A 38 7.69 -8.69 2.61
CA THR A 38 6.91 -8.88 3.85
C THR A 38 6.47 -7.54 4.43
N ASN A 39 7.29 -6.49 4.33
CA ASN A 39 6.94 -5.16 4.80
C ASN A 39 5.67 -4.65 4.09
N HIS A 40 5.65 -4.66 2.76
CA HIS A 40 4.51 -4.15 1.99
C HIS A 40 3.26 -5.03 2.10
N LEU A 41 3.39 -6.37 2.16
CA LEU A 41 2.26 -7.25 2.42
C LEU A 41 1.66 -7.01 3.81
N SER A 42 2.51 -6.82 4.82
CA SER A 42 2.07 -6.49 6.18
C SER A 42 1.37 -5.13 6.22
N TYR A 43 1.90 -4.13 5.51
CA TYR A 43 1.28 -2.81 5.43
C TYR A 43 -0.08 -2.85 4.73
N LEU A 44 -0.24 -3.68 3.69
CA LEU A 44 -1.53 -3.90 3.02
C LEU A 44 -2.59 -4.45 3.99
N ALA A 45 -2.22 -5.38 4.87
CA ALA A 45 -3.11 -5.89 5.91
C ALA A 45 -3.57 -4.77 6.86
N VAL A 46 -2.67 -3.87 7.27
CA VAL A 46 -2.99 -2.71 8.13
C VAL A 46 -3.91 -1.71 7.42
N LEU A 47 -3.66 -1.44 6.14
CA LEU A 47 -4.51 -0.55 5.34
C LEU A 47 -5.92 -1.13 5.21
N ALA A 48 -6.04 -2.43 4.89
CA ALA A 48 -7.32 -3.12 4.80
C ALA A 48 -8.07 -3.11 6.15
N ALA A 49 -7.38 -3.49 7.22
CA ALA A 49 -7.97 -3.56 8.56
C ALA A 49 -8.42 -2.20 9.11
N THR A 50 -7.83 -1.10 8.62
CA THR A 50 -8.16 0.26 9.08
C THR A 50 -8.97 1.07 8.06
N GLY A 51 -9.48 0.42 7.00
CA GLY A 51 -10.31 1.06 5.97
C GLY A 51 -9.60 2.12 5.13
N LYS A 52 -8.27 2.17 5.14
CA LYS A 52 -7.46 3.19 4.44
C LYS A 52 -7.15 2.75 3.02
N THR A 53 -8.15 2.83 2.16
CA THR A 53 -8.07 2.29 0.80
C THR A 53 -7.18 3.10 -0.15
N SER A 54 -6.98 4.40 0.10
CA SER A 54 -6.17 5.28 -0.75
C SER A 54 -4.70 4.89 -0.85
N GLY A 55 -4.15 4.21 0.18
CA GLY A 55 -2.77 3.72 0.18
C GLY A 55 -2.59 2.36 -0.52
N ILE A 56 -3.68 1.62 -0.78
CA ILE A 56 -3.61 0.25 -1.29
C ILE A 56 -2.90 0.19 -2.66
N PRO A 57 -3.23 1.01 -3.67
CA PRO A 57 -2.58 0.91 -4.97
C PRO A 57 -1.06 1.13 -4.92
N PHE A 58 -0.61 2.02 -4.02
CA PHE A 58 0.81 2.29 -3.82
C PHE A 58 1.54 1.08 -3.25
N HIS A 59 1.02 0.48 -2.18
CA HIS A 59 1.65 -0.66 -1.54
C HIS A 59 1.52 -1.96 -2.35
N VAL A 60 0.47 -2.13 -3.15
CA VAL A 60 0.37 -3.24 -4.12
C VAL A 60 1.48 -3.14 -5.17
N MET A 61 1.71 -1.95 -5.73
CA MET A 61 2.78 -1.71 -6.69
C MET A 61 4.16 -2.03 -6.10
N LEU A 62 4.44 -1.58 -4.87
CA LEU A 62 5.72 -1.85 -4.21
C LEU A 62 5.89 -3.33 -3.84
N ALA A 63 4.84 -3.98 -3.33
CA ALA A 63 4.85 -5.42 -3.07
C ALA A 63 5.15 -6.21 -4.35
N LYS A 64 4.48 -5.87 -5.46
CA LYS A 64 4.70 -6.49 -6.78
C LYS A 64 6.13 -6.28 -7.28
N LYS A 65 6.68 -5.07 -7.17
CA LYS A 65 8.10 -4.79 -7.49
C LYS A 65 9.08 -5.60 -6.63
N SER A 66 8.67 -5.93 -5.41
CA SER A 66 9.43 -6.78 -4.47
C SER A 66 9.19 -8.28 -4.69
N GLY A 67 8.49 -8.66 -5.76
CA GLY A 67 8.25 -10.06 -6.13
C GLY A 67 7.03 -10.70 -5.48
N ALA A 68 6.14 -9.93 -4.86
CA ALA A 68 4.86 -10.47 -4.39
C ALA A 68 3.97 -10.88 -5.56
N SER A 69 3.41 -12.08 -5.47
CA SER A 69 2.38 -12.59 -6.35
C SER A 69 1.02 -11.96 -6.07
N ARG A 70 0.12 -12.06 -7.05
CA ARG A 70 -1.29 -11.67 -6.92
C ARG A 70 -1.97 -12.36 -5.73
N GLN A 71 -1.64 -13.63 -5.52
CA GLN A 71 -2.23 -14.41 -4.42
C GLN A 71 -1.70 -13.97 -3.05
N GLU A 72 -0.41 -13.64 -2.93
CA GLU A 72 0.13 -13.07 -1.69
C GLU A 72 -0.56 -11.74 -1.35
N VAL A 73 -0.82 -10.89 -2.34
CA VAL A 73 -1.57 -9.63 -2.14
C VAL A 73 -3.01 -9.89 -1.67
N ILE A 74 -3.73 -10.83 -2.29
CA ILE A 74 -5.08 -11.21 -1.87
C ILE A 74 -5.07 -11.76 -0.44
N SER A 75 -4.13 -12.65 -0.13
CA SER A 75 -3.96 -13.20 1.22
C SER A 75 -3.67 -12.11 2.23
N ALA A 76 -2.79 -11.15 1.94
CA ALA A 76 -2.47 -10.04 2.83
C ALA A 76 -3.67 -9.13 3.11
N ILE A 77 -4.51 -8.86 2.11
CA ILE A 77 -5.75 -8.08 2.31
C ILE A 77 -6.71 -8.84 3.22
N LEU A 78 -6.89 -10.14 3.00
CA LEU A 78 -7.91 -10.95 3.69
C LEU A 78 -7.44 -11.54 5.03
N ILE A 79 -6.14 -11.49 5.36
CA ILE A 79 -5.58 -12.15 6.55
C ILE A 79 -6.26 -11.71 7.86
N GLY A 80 -6.68 -10.44 7.93
CA GLY A 80 -7.33 -9.86 9.10
C GLY A 80 -8.83 -10.14 9.20
N LEU A 81 -9.47 -10.71 8.16
CA LEU A 81 -10.93 -10.85 8.08
C LEU A 81 -11.56 -11.52 9.32
N PRO A 82 -11.01 -12.62 9.87
CA PRO A 82 -11.57 -13.24 11.08
C PRO A 82 -11.47 -12.36 12.34
N ALA A 83 -10.51 -11.43 12.39
CA ALA A 83 -10.22 -10.63 13.57
C ALA A 83 -10.96 -9.28 13.59
N VAL A 84 -11.12 -8.64 12.42
CA VAL A 84 -11.67 -7.28 12.34
C VAL A 84 -13.01 -7.18 11.59
N GLY A 85 -13.52 -8.30 11.05
CA GLY A 85 -14.83 -8.36 10.39
C GLY A 85 -14.83 -8.02 8.90
N ASN A 86 -16.02 -8.02 8.31
CA ASN A 86 -16.25 -8.02 6.86
C ASN A 86 -15.91 -6.69 6.15
N GLU A 87 -15.69 -5.60 6.87
CA GLU A 87 -15.30 -4.31 6.29
C GLU A 87 -14.02 -4.40 5.45
N ILE A 88 -13.11 -5.33 5.78
CA ILE A 88 -11.91 -5.62 4.98
C ILE A 88 -12.23 -5.94 3.50
N ILE A 89 -13.39 -6.54 3.20
CA ILE A 89 -13.75 -6.95 1.84
C ILE A 89 -13.77 -5.75 0.88
N ASN A 90 -14.03 -4.54 1.38
CA ASN A 90 -14.00 -3.30 0.59
C ASN A 90 -12.60 -3.00 0.00
N ALA A 91 -11.53 -3.51 0.61
CA ALA A 91 -10.15 -3.35 0.14
C ALA A 91 -9.79 -4.32 -1.01
N LEU A 92 -10.48 -5.45 -1.12
CA LEU A 92 -10.16 -6.52 -2.07
C LEU A 92 -10.22 -6.08 -3.54
N PRO A 93 -11.32 -5.49 -4.06
CA PRO A 93 -11.38 -5.12 -5.48
C PRO A 93 -10.31 -4.07 -5.84
N ILE A 94 -10.00 -3.16 -4.92
CA ILE A 94 -8.99 -2.11 -5.10
C ILE A 94 -7.58 -2.71 -5.21
N ALA A 95 -7.27 -3.68 -4.35
CA ALA A 95 -5.97 -4.36 -4.38
C ALA A 95 -5.77 -5.20 -5.64
N VAL A 96 -6.83 -5.90 -6.06
CA VAL A 96 -6.84 -6.72 -7.29
C VAL A 96 -6.65 -5.83 -8.52
N GLU A 97 -7.46 -4.79 -8.66
CA GLU A 97 -7.34 -3.85 -9.79
C GLU A 97 -5.94 -3.22 -9.84
N ALA A 98 -5.40 -2.79 -8.69
CA ALA A 98 -4.06 -2.22 -8.62
C ALA A 98 -2.96 -3.22 -9.02
N TYR A 99 -3.13 -4.51 -8.73
CA TYR A 99 -2.15 -5.53 -9.12
C TYR A 99 -2.18 -5.76 -10.64
N ASP A 100 -3.40 -5.88 -11.18
CA ASP A 100 -3.67 -6.26 -12.56
C ASP A 100 -3.39 -5.09 -13.54
N VAL A 101 -3.69 -3.83 -13.18
CA VAL A 101 -3.34 -2.63 -13.98
C VAL A 101 -1.82 -2.47 -14.14
N ASN A 102 -1.04 -2.94 -13.18
CA ASN A 102 0.43 -2.93 -13.29
C ASN A 102 0.98 -4.08 -14.17
N GLU A 103 0.16 -4.90 -14.84
CA GLU A 103 0.62 -5.84 -15.88
C GLU A 103 0.66 -5.18 -17.27
N SER A 104 -0.24 -4.26 -17.57
CA SER A 104 -0.39 -3.67 -18.91
C SER A 104 0.62 -2.56 -19.26
N LEU A 105 1.47 -2.15 -18.31
CA LEU A 105 2.55 -1.17 -18.55
C LEU A 105 3.90 -1.83 -18.87
N ASN A 106 3.97 -3.16 -18.83
CA ASN A 106 5.18 -3.95 -19.13
C ASN A 106 4.98 -4.91 -20.33
N SER A 107 3.89 -4.75 -21.09
CA SER A 107 3.57 -5.51 -22.31
C SER A 107 3.58 -4.63 -23.55
#